data_AF-A0AAZ3P719-F1
#
_entry.id   AF-A0AAZ3P719-F1
#
_cell.length_a   1.000
_cell.length_b   1.000
_cell.length_c   1.000
_cell.angle_alpha   90.00
_cell.angle_beta   90.00
_cell.angle_gamma   90.00
#
_symmetry.space_group_name_H-M   'P 1'
#
loop_
_entity.id
_entity.type
_entity.pdbx_description
1 polymer ?
#
loop_
_entity_poly.entity_id
_entity_poly.type
_entity_poly.pdbx_seq_one_letter_code
_entity_poly.pdbx_strand_id
1 'polypeptide(L)'
;RVVTGARVRVVTGARVRVVTGARVRVVTGARVRVVNGARVRVVNGARVRVVTGSRVSVVTGARVSVVTGARVSVVARARVRVVTGARFRVVTGARAKVVTGARVRIVNGARVRVVTGARISVVTGARVRVVTGARVSVVTGARARVVTGARVRVVTGARVSVVARARVRVVTGARARIVNGARVRVVTGARVSVVTGARVRVVTGARVSVVTGARARVVTGARARIVNGAR
;
A
#
# COMPACT_ATOMS: atom_id res chain seq x y z
N ARG A 1 26.32 -23.17 -5.35
CA ARG A 1 25.78 -23.26 -6.72
C ARG A 1 25.51 -21.88 -7.32
N VAL A 2 25.95 -21.64 -8.55
CA VAL A 2 25.59 -20.50 -9.42
C VAL A 2 24.78 -21.06 -10.59
N VAL A 3 23.75 -20.34 -11.03
CA VAL A 3 22.91 -20.70 -12.18
C VAL A 3 22.88 -19.50 -13.13
N THR A 4 23.50 -19.63 -14.31
CA THR A 4 23.60 -18.55 -15.29
C THR A 4 23.07 -19.05 -16.63
N GLY A 5 22.18 -18.30 -17.29
CA GLY A 5 21.67 -18.59 -18.65
C GLY A 5 20.82 -19.87 -18.81
N ALA A 6 20.78 -20.74 -17.80
CA ALA A 6 20.17 -22.06 -17.90
C ALA A 6 18.64 -22.06 -17.82
N ARG A 7 18.03 -23.10 -18.41
CA ARG A 7 16.66 -23.53 -18.09
C ARG A 7 16.72 -24.49 -16.91
N VAL A 8 16.17 -24.11 -15.76
CA VAL A 8 16.16 -24.94 -14.54
C VAL A 8 14.73 -25.34 -14.20
N ARG A 9 14.47 -26.65 -14.19
CA ARG A 9 13.13 -27.17 -13.92
C ARG A 9 12.74 -26.98 -12.45
N VAL A 10 13.62 -27.33 -11.51
CA VAL A 10 13.34 -27.26 -10.07
C VAL A 10 14.61 -26.94 -9.29
N VAL A 11 14.49 -26.06 -8.30
CA VAL A 11 15.48 -25.84 -7.25
C VAL A 11 14.80 -26.11 -5.90
N THR A 12 15.10 -27.26 -5.29
CA THR A 12 14.52 -27.69 -4.00
C THR A 12 15.59 -27.80 -2.94
N GLY A 13 15.37 -27.25 -1.75
CA GLY A 13 16.24 -27.41 -0.57
C GLY A 13 17.66 -26.82 -0.67
N ALA A 14 18.06 -26.33 -1.85
CA ALA A 14 19.43 -25.95 -2.14
C ALA A 14 19.81 -24.58 -1.58
N ARG A 15 21.11 -24.42 -1.30
CA ARG A 15 21.76 -23.11 -1.14
C ARG A 15 22.27 -22.63 -2.52
N VAL A 16 21.61 -21.62 -3.08
CA VAL A 16 21.99 -21.03 -4.37
C VAL A 16 22.54 -19.64 -4.15
N ARG A 17 23.78 -19.42 -4.60
CA ARG A 17 24.46 -18.14 -4.45
C ARG A 17 23.84 -17.12 -5.41
N VAL A 18 23.74 -17.46 -6.68
CA VAL A 18 23.27 -16.54 -7.72
C VAL A 18 22.45 -17.28 -8.76
N VAL A 19 21.33 -16.67 -9.17
CA VAL A 19 20.55 -17.02 -10.36
C VAL A 19 20.52 -15.80 -11.27
N THR A 20 21.22 -15.84 -12.41
CA THR A 20 21.32 -14.71 -13.34
C THR A 20 20.84 -15.11 -14.74
N GLY A 21 19.89 -14.34 -15.30
CA GLY A 21 19.38 -14.55 -16.66
C GLY A 21 18.64 -15.87 -16.91
N ALA A 22 18.55 -16.73 -15.90
CA ALA A 22 17.99 -18.07 -16.02
C ALA A 22 16.46 -18.07 -16.15
N ARG A 23 15.93 -19.13 -16.77
CA ARG A 23 14.49 -19.47 -16.74
C ARG A 23 14.29 -20.57 -15.72
N VAL A 24 13.70 -20.25 -14.57
CA VAL A 24 13.48 -21.20 -13.48
C VAL A 24 11.99 -21.49 -13.32
N ARG A 25 11.58 -22.75 -13.44
CA ARG A 25 10.16 -23.09 -13.29
C ARG A 25 9.74 -23.05 -11.82
N VAL A 26 10.48 -23.71 -10.92
CA VAL A 26 10.11 -23.76 -9.49
C VAL A 26 11.33 -23.58 -8.59
N VAL A 27 11.19 -22.73 -7.58
CA VAL A 27 12.10 -22.62 -6.43
C VAL A 27 11.31 -22.90 -5.16
N THR A 28 11.60 -24.02 -4.49
CA THR A 28 10.86 -24.46 -3.29
C THR A 28 11.81 -24.69 -2.11
N GLY A 29 11.55 -24.04 -0.98
CA GLY A 29 12.33 -24.24 0.26
C GLY A 29 13.81 -23.82 0.18
N ALA A 30 14.27 -23.31 -0.97
CA ALA A 30 15.66 -22.97 -1.20
C ALA A 30 16.08 -21.69 -0.46
N ARG A 31 17.39 -21.59 -0.18
CA ARG A 31 18.04 -20.35 0.27
C ARG A 31 18.78 -19.75 -0.92
N VAL A 32 18.26 -18.66 -1.49
CA VAL A 32 18.83 -18.00 -2.66
C VAL A 32 19.37 -16.63 -2.26
N ARG A 33 20.67 -16.36 -2.50
CA ARG A 33 21.24 -15.06 -2.15
C ARG A 33 20.85 -13.98 -3.17
N VAL A 34 21.00 -14.24 -4.47
CA VAL A 34 20.64 -13.26 -5.51
C VAL A 34 19.86 -13.92 -6.65
N VAL A 35 18.78 -13.26 -7.09
CA VAL A 35 18.08 -13.52 -8.35
C VAL A 35 18.11 -12.23 -9.17
N ASN A 36 18.82 -12.24 -10.30
CA ASN A 36 19.01 -11.07 -11.15
C ASN A 36 18.59 -11.34 -12.60
N GLY A 37 17.72 -10.49 -13.15
CA GLY A 37 17.26 -10.61 -14.55
C GLY A 37 16.60 -11.95 -14.90
N ALA A 38 16.23 -12.76 -13.91
CA ALA A 38 15.72 -14.11 -14.14
C ALA A 38 14.21 -14.09 -14.43
N ARG A 39 13.74 -15.13 -15.14
CA ARG A 39 12.31 -15.44 -15.28
C ARG A 39 11.99 -16.62 -14.37
N VAL A 40 11.27 -16.38 -13.28
CA VAL A 40 10.92 -17.41 -12.31
C VAL A 40 9.40 -17.64 -12.32
N ARG A 41 8.92 -18.85 -12.56
CA ARG A 41 7.48 -19.10 -12.56
C ARG A 41 6.94 -19.15 -11.12
N VAL A 42 7.52 -19.97 -10.25
CA VAL A 42 7.05 -20.11 -8.85
C VAL A 42 8.21 -20.01 -7.86
N VAL A 43 8.02 -19.22 -6.80
CA VAL A 43 8.84 -19.21 -5.59
C VAL A 43 7.96 -19.56 -4.39
N ASN A 44 8.16 -20.73 -3.80
CA ASN A 44 7.35 -21.22 -2.68
C ASN A 44 8.22 -21.49 -1.44
N GLY A 45 7.90 -20.86 -0.31
CA GLY A 45 8.59 -21.07 0.97
C GLY A 45 10.09 -20.75 0.99
N ALA A 46 10.62 -20.15 -0.09
CA ALA A 46 12.04 -19.87 -0.22
C ALA A 46 12.47 -18.66 0.63
N ARG A 47 13.75 -18.65 1.01
CA ARG A 47 14.41 -17.46 1.58
C ARG A 47 15.27 -16.84 0.50
N VAL A 48 14.89 -15.65 0.03
CA VAL A 48 15.61 -14.94 -1.04
C VAL A 48 16.17 -13.62 -0.50
N ARG A 49 17.48 -13.39 -0.57
CA ARG A 49 18.04 -12.13 -0.05
C ARG A 49 17.76 -10.97 -1.01
N VAL A 50 18.06 -11.10 -2.29
CA VAL A 50 17.85 -10.03 -3.28
C VAL A 50 17.17 -10.54 -4.55
N VAL A 51 16.16 -9.81 -5.02
CA VAL A 51 15.54 -9.98 -6.34
C VAL A 51 15.64 -8.67 -7.10
N THR A 52 16.38 -8.66 -8.21
CA THR A 52 16.60 -7.46 -9.04
C THR A 52 16.18 -7.72 -10.48
N GLY A 53 15.42 -6.79 -11.07
CA GLY A 53 15.07 -6.80 -12.50
C GLY A 53 14.34 -8.05 -13.01
N SER A 54 13.88 -8.91 -12.09
CA SER A 54 13.38 -10.24 -12.43
C SER A 54 11.88 -10.23 -12.70
N ARG A 55 11.43 -11.19 -13.51
CA ARG A 55 10.00 -11.45 -13.74
C ARG A 55 9.62 -12.70 -12.95
N VAL A 56 8.74 -12.54 -11.97
CA VAL A 56 8.27 -13.67 -11.14
C VAL A 56 6.76 -13.83 -11.29
N SER A 57 6.27 -15.02 -11.61
CA SER A 57 4.81 -15.19 -11.75
C SER A 57 4.13 -15.28 -10.39
N VAL A 58 4.60 -16.18 -9.51
CA VAL A 58 4.00 -16.41 -8.19
C VAL A 58 5.07 -16.46 -7.10
N VAL A 59 4.82 -15.73 -6.01
CA VAL A 59 5.60 -15.80 -4.77
C VAL A 59 4.65 -16.14 -3.63
N THR A 60 4.82 -17.33 -3.03
CA THR A 60 3.96 -17.81 -1.93
C THR A 60 4.81 -18.17 -0.72
N GLY A 61 4.46 -17.64 0.47
CA GLY A 61 5.13 -17.98 1.73
C GLY A 61 6.61 -17.63 1.82
N ALA A 62 7.17 -16.94 0.81
CA ALA A 62 8.57 -16.63 0.75
C ALA A 62 8.97 -15.51 1.72
N ARG A 63 10.23 -15.55 2.17
CA ARG A 63 10.88 -14.46 2.89
C ARG A 63 11.88 -13.79 1.95
N VAL A 64 11.63 -12.54 1.60
CA VAL A 64 12.48 -11.78 0.68
C VAL A 64 13.04 -10.54 1.37
N SER A 65 14.36 -10.34 1.37
CA SER A 65 14.92 -9.14 2.01
C SER A 65 14.74 -7.90 1.13
N VAL A 66 15.12 -7.96 -0.14
CA VAL A 66 15.06 -6.80 -1.05
C VAL A 66 14.47 -7.20 -2.40
N VAL A 67 13.53 -6.39 -2.91
CA VAL A 67 12.99 -6.49 -4.26
C VAL A 67 13.16 -5.15 -4.96
N THR A 68 13.94 -5.11 -6.05
CA THR A 68 14.23 -3.90 -6.82
C THR A 68 13.85 -4.09 -8.27
N GLY A 69 12.98 -3.23 -8.80
CA GLY A 69 12.62 -3.22 -10.23
C GLY A 69 11.95 -4.50 -10.75
N ALA A 70 11.55 -5.42 -9.87
CA ALA A 70 10.96 -6.69 -10.26
C ALA A 70 9.51 -6.52 -10.74
N ARG A 71 9.08 -7.39 -11.65
CA ARG A 71 7.68 -7.55 -12.04
C ARG A 71 7.16 -8.86 -11.46
N VAL A 72 6.18 -8.78 -10.57
CA VAL A 72 5.62 -9.95 -9.90
C VAL A 72 4.11 -10.03 -10.11
N SER A 73 3.60 -11.12 -10.68
CA SER A 73 2.14 -11.20 -10.92
C SER A 73 1.38 -11.40 -9.61
N VAL A 74 1.75 -12.38 -8.79
CA VAL A 74 1.06 -12.69 -7.53
C VAL A 74 2.04 -12.82 -6.38
N VAL A 75 1.74 -12.15 -5.27
CA VAL A 75 2.42 -12.32 -3.98
C VAL A 75 1.40 -12.72 -2.93
N ALA A 76 1.56 -13.90 -2.33
CA ALA A 76 0.66 -14.43 -1.31
C ALA A 76 1.42 -14.80 -0.04
N ARG A 77 0.98 -14.28 1.12
CA ARG A 77 1.52 -14.61 2.45
C ARG A 77 3.05 -14.39 2.59
N ALA A 78 3.66 -13.62 1.70
CA ALA A 78 5.10 -13.38 1.69
C ALA A 78 5.49 -12.31 2.72
N ARG A 79 6.72 -12.40 3.22
CA ARG A 79 7.35 -11.35 4.04
C ARG A 79 8.45 -10.70 3.22
N VAL A 80 8.32 -9.41 2.95
CA VAL A 80 9.31 -8.64 2.18
C VAL A 80 9.85 -7.50 3.02
N ARG A 81 11.16 -7.38 3.23
CA ARG A 81 11.67 -6.26 4.06
C ARG A 81 11.61 -4.94 3.28
N VAL A 82 12.19 -4.87 2.07
CA VAL A 82 12.22 -3.66 1.25
C VAL A 82 11.76 -3.94 -0.17
N VAL A 83 10.94 -3.04 -0.71
CA VAL A 83 10.48 -3.03 -2.10
C VAL A 83 10.77 -1.66 -2.70
N THR A 84 11.48 -1.62 -3.82
CA THR A 84 11.81 -0.38 -4.54
C THR A 84 11.47 -0.53 -6.02
N GLY A 85 10.59 0.34 -6.54
CA GLY A 85 10.28 0.43 -7.98
C GLY A 85 9.66 -0.82 -8.61
N ALA A 86 9.17 -1.77 -7.79
CA ALA A 86 8.61 -3.02 -8.28
C ALA A 86 7.14 -2.87 -8.74
N ARG A 87 6.72 -3.75 -9.63
CA ARG A 87 5.35 -3.82 -10.16
C ARG A 87 4.68 -5.11 -9.71
N PHE A 88 3.49 -4.99 -9.12
CA PHE A 88 2.70 -6.13 -8.64
C PHE A 88 1.30 -6.12 -9.24
N ARG A 89 0.81 -7.28 -9.73
CA ARG A 89 -0.58 -7.40 -10.18
C ARG A 89 -1.53 -7.73 -9.01
N VAL A 90 -1.16 -8.60 -8.08
CA VAL A 90 -1.94 -8.94 -6.88
C VAL A 90 -1.01 -9.16 -5.68
N VAL A 91 -1.36 -8.56 -4.54
CA VAL A 91 -0.68 -8.77 -3.26
C VAL A 91 -1.72 -9.15 -2.20
N THR A 92 -1.64 -10.37 -1.67
CA THR A 92 -2.60 -10.91 -0.70
C THR A 92 -1.89 -11.35 0.58
N GLY A 93 -2.31 -10.78 1.73
CA GLY A 93 -1.80 -11.17 3.05
C GLY A 93 -0.29 -10.96 3.25
N ALA A 94 0.35 -10.16 2.39
CA ALA A 94 1.78 -9.92 2.47
C ALA A 94 2.14 -8.97 3.61
N ARG A 95 3.34 -9.12 4.16
CA ARG A 95 3.93 -8.20 5.13
C ARG A 95 5.12 -7.48 4.51
N ALA A 96 5.14 -6.16 4.58
CA ALA A 96 6.29 -5.36 4.13
C ALA A 96 6.76 -4.34 5.16
N LYS A 97 8.09 -4.11 5.27
CA LYS A 97 8.60 -3.03 6.13
C LYS A 97 8.57 -1.70 5.37
N VAL A 98 9.16 -1.66 4.18
CA VAL A 98 9.26 -0.42 3.37
C VAL A 98 8.87 -0.72 1.92
N VAL A 99 8.00 0.12 1.35
CA VAL A 99 7.59 0.08 -0.05
C VAL A 99 7.75 1.47 -0.66
N THR A 100 8.67 1.60 -1.61
CA THR A 100 8.99 2.87 -2.27
C THR A 100 8.75 2.76 -3.77
N GLY A 101 7.94 3.67 -4.33
CA GLY A 101 7.73 3.79 -5.78
C GLY A 101 7.07 2.56 -6.44
N ALA A 102 6.45 1.67 -5.66
CA ALA A 102 5.83 0.48 -6.19
C ALA A 102 4.54 0.81 -6.97
N ARG A 103 4.28 0.03 -8.03
CA ARG A 103 2.99 0.05 -8.74
C ARG A 103 2.25 -1.25 -8.42
N VAL A 104 1.06 -1.15 -7.85
CA VAL A 104 0.28 -2.34 -7.45
C VAL A 104 -1.15 -2.21 -7.96
N ARG A 105 -1.67 -3.23 -8.63
CA ARG A 105 -3.07 -3.18 -9.06
C ARG A 105 -4.02 -3.51 -7.89
N ILE A 106 -3.82 -4.63 -7.21
CA ILE A 106 -4.67 -5.05 -6.08
C ILE A 106 -3.83 -5.37 -4.85
N VAL A 107 -4.22 -4.82 -3.70
CA VAL A 107 -3.73 -5.18 -2.37
C VAL A 107 -4.90 -5.66 -1.51
N ASN A 108 -4.82 -6.88 -0.99
CA ASN A 108 -5.80 -7.44 -0.06
C ASN A 108 -5.13 -7.89 1.24
N GLY A 109 -5.56 -7.34 2.38
CA GLY A 109 -5.12 -7.77 3.71
C GLY A 109 -3.64 -7.61 4.01
N ALA A 110 -2.93 -6.72 3.30
CA ALA A 110 -1.50 -6.51 3.51
C ALA A 110 -1.20 -5.72 4.79
N ARG A 111 -0.05 -5.99 5.40
CA ARG A 111 0.48 -5.20 6.53
C ARG A 111 1.77 -4.52 6.10
N VAL A 112 1.80 -3.19 6.10
CA VAL A 112 2.97 -2.42 5.65
C VAL A 112 3.38 -1.38 6.69
N ARG A 113 4.66 -1.25 7.02
CA ARG A 113 5.09 -0.19 7.94
C ARG A 113 5.17 1.17 7.23
N VAL A 114 5.88 1.27 6.12
CA VAL A 114 6.01 2.54 5.37
C VAL A 114 5.72 2.34 3.88
N VAL A 115 4.91 3.23 3.32
CA VAL A 115 4.65 3.33 1.87
C VAL A 115 4.98 4.75 1.41
N THR A 116 5.89 4.88 0.45
CA THR A 116 6.29 6.16 -0.13
C THR A 116 6.12 6.15 -1.64
N GLY A 117 5.37 7.12 -2.19
CA GLY A 117 5.25 7.32 -3.63
C GLY A 117 4.64 6.16 -4.42
N ALA A 118 3.90 5.25 -3.75
CA ALA A 118 3.29 4.11 -4.42
C ALA A 118 2.06 4.52 -5.25
N ARG A 119 1.83 3.81 -6.35
CA ARG A 119 0.60 3.90 -7.16
C ARG A 119 -0.19 2.61 -7.00
N ILE A 120 -1.38 2.69 -6.42
CA ILE A 120 -2.20 1.50 -6.11
C ILE A 120 -3.62 1.66 -6.69
N SER A 121 -4.14 0.68 -7.43
CA SER A 121 -5.52 0.79 -7.93
C SER A 121 -6.53 0.49 -6.81
N VAL A 122 -6.42 -0.67 -6.16
CA VAL A 122 -7.38 -1.11 -5.13
C VAL A 122 -6.66 -1.59 -3.88
N VAL A 123 -7.13 -1.12 -2.72
CA VAL A 123 -6.68 -1.56 -1.39
C VAL A 123 -7.88 -2.01 -0.56
N THR A 124 -7.88 -3.27 -0.14
CA THR A 124 -8.92 -3.84 0.73
C THR A 124 -8.29 -4.36 2.02
N GLY A 125 -8.79 -3.90 3.17
CA GLY A 125 -8.41 -4.45 4.50
C GLY A 125 -6.94 -4.29 4.88
N ALA A 126 -6.19 -3.40 4.21
CA ALA A 126 -4.77 -3.22 4.50
C ALA A 126 -4.54 -2.45 5.81
N ARG A 127 -3.45 -2.77 6.51
CA ARG A 127 -2.97 -2.03 7.67
C ARG A 127 -1.63 -1.39 7.33
N VAL A 128 -1.57 -0.07 7.36
CA VAL A 128 -0.36 0.69 7.02
C VAL A 128 0.01 1.65 8.16
N ARG A 129 1.27 1.71 8.61
CA ARG A 129 1.62 2.70 9.65
C ARG A 129 1.77 4.10 9.06
N VAL A 130 2.58 4.25 8.00
CA VAL A 130 2.82 5.56 7.36
C VAL A 130 2.64 5.46 5.86
N VAL A 131 1.91 6.41 5.29
CA VAL A 131 1.72 6.61 3.84
C VAL A 131 2.13 8.01 3.46
N THR A 132 3.09 8.16 2.56
CA THR A 132 3.57 9.45 2.07
C THR A 132 3.47 9.51 0.55
N GLY A 133 2.77 10.50 0.00
CA GLY A 133 2.74 10.77 -1.44
C GLY A 133 2.14 9.65 -2.30
N ALA A 134 1.37 8.74 -1.72
CA ALA A 134 0.76 7.64 -2.48
C ALA A 134 -0.41 8.13 -3.34
N ARG A 135 -0.60 7.50 -4.50
CA ARG A 135 -1.79 7.67 -5.35
C ARG A 135 -2.61 6.39 -5.30
N VAL A 136 -3.85 6.47 -4.84
CA VAL A 136 -4.72 5.30 -4.69
C VAL A 136 -6.10 5.54 -5.33
N SER A 137 -6.62 4.62 -6.13
CA SER A 137 -7.96 4.81 -6.70
C SER A 137 -9.05 4.46 -5.68
N VAL A 138 -9.01 3.26 -5.09
CA VAL A 138 -10.05 2.78 -4.16
C VAL A 138 -9.41 2.21 -2.89
N VAL A 139 -9.95 2.61 -1.74
CA VAL A 139 -9.58 2.10 -0.43
C VAL A 139 -10.83 1.65 0.32
N THR A 140 -10.89 0.38 0.70
CA THR A 140 -12.01 -0.20 1.47
C THR A 140 -11.50 -0.83 2.75
N GLY A 141 -12.03 -0.40 3.90
CA GLY A 141 -11.74 -1.01 5.21
C GLY A 141 -10.28 -0.94 5.66
N ALA A 142 -9.48 -0.03 5.10
CA ALA A 142 -8.07 0.09 5.45
C ALA A 142 -7.86 0.84 6.77
N ARG A 143 -6.75 0.54 7.44
CA ARG A 143 -6.30 1.24 8.65
C ARG A 143 -4.96 1.91 8.40
N ALA A 144 -4.84 3.20 8.70
CA ALA A 144 -3.59 3.94 8.65
C ALA A 144 -3.31 4.74 9.93
N ARG A 145 -2.05 4.88 10.36
CA ARG A 145 -1.72 5.82 11.45
C ARG A 145 -1.51 7.23 10.89
N VAL A 146 -0.63 7.38 9.90
CA VAL A 146 -0.31 8.68 9.29
C VAL A 146 -0.43 8.60 7.78
N VAL A 147 -1.14 9.56 7.18
CA VAL A 147 -1.27 9.73 5.73
C VAL A 147 -0.92 11.16 5.37
N THR A 148 0.17 11.36 4.62
CA THR A 148 0.65 12.68 4.23
C THR A 148 0.73 12.80 2.71
N GLY A 149 0.12 13.84 2.14
CA GLY A 149 0.23 14.15 0.71
C GLY A 149 -0.36 13.10 -0.23
N ALA A 150 -1.19 12.18 0.28
CA ALA A 150 -1.80 11.15 -0.53
C ALA A 150 -2.90 11.72 -1.44
N ARG A 151 -3.04 11.16 -2.63
CA ARG A 151 -4.16 11.42 -3.55
C ARG A 151 -5.03 10.17 -3.63
N VAL A 152 -6.28 10.26 -3.21
CA VAL A 152 -7.21 9.12 -3.19
C VAL A 152 -8.51 9.44 -3.90
N ARG A 153 -9.02 8.57 -4.77
CA ARG A 153 -10.32 8.81 -5.42
C ARG A 153 -11.48 8.41 -4.50
N VAL A 154 -11.52 7.19 -3.98
CA VAL A 154 -12.60 6.71 -3.11
C VAL A 154 -12.05 6.07 -1.84
N VAL A 155 -12.64 6.42 -0.70
CA VAL A 155 -12.36 5.83 0.60
C VAL A 155 -13.67 5.39 1.26
N THR A 156 -13.79 4.11 1.58
CA THR A 156 -14.96 3.53 2.24
C THR A 156 -14.53 2.81 3.53
N GLY A 157 -15.11 3.21 4.67
CA GLY A 157 -14.91 2.52 5.95
C GLY A 157 -13.46 2.53 6.49
N ALA A 158 -12.62 3.46 6.04
CA ALA A 158 -11.23 3.53 6.49
C ALA A 158 -11.11 4.17 7.88
N ARG A 159 -10.09 3.76 8.64
CA ARG A 159 -9.72 4.37 9.92
C ARG A 159 -8.33 4.97 9.82
N VAL A 160 -8.20 6.27 10.07
CA VAL A 160 -6.91 6.97 9.99
C VAL A 160 -6.68 7.81 11.24
N SER A 161 -5.50 7.77 11.87
CA SER A 161 -5.24 8.67 13.00
C SER A 161 -4.99 10.09 12.54
N VAL A 162 -4.04 10.29 11.61
CA VAL A 162 -3.65 11.61 11.10
C VAL A 162 -3.70 11.63 9.58
N VAL A 163 -4.39 12.63 9.02
CA VAL A 163 -4.41 12.94 7.58
C VAL A 163 -3.87 14.35 7.40
N ALA A 164 -2.78 14.50 6.66
CA ALA A 164 -2.14 15.78 6.39
C ALA A 164 -2.00 16.02 4.88
N ARG A 165 -2.43 17.20 4.40
CA ARG A 165 -2.24 17.64 3.00
C ARG A 165 -2.76 16.63 1.95
N ALA A 166 -3.72 15.77 2.32
CA ALA A 166 -4.27 14.76 1.43
C ALA A 166 -5.32 15.37 0.50
N ARG A 167 -5.44 14.81 -0.70
CA ARG A 167 -6.51 15.14 -1.65
C ARG A 167 -7.39 13.91 -1.84
N VAL A 168 -8.67 14.01 -1.49
CA VAL A 168 -9.61 12.89 -1.59
C VAL A 168 -10.86 13.29 -2.36
N ARG A 169 -11.33 12.48 -3.31
CA ARG A 169 -12.58 12.82 -4.04
C ARG A 169 -13.82 12.43 -3.23
N VAL A 170 -13.92 11.18 -2.78
CA VAL A 170 -15.09 10.68 -2.02
C VAL A 170 -14.65 9.95 -0.76
N VAL A 171 -15.30 10.25 0.36
CA VAL A 171 -15.12 9.57 1.64
C VAL A 171 -16.48 9.13 2.19
N THR A 172 -16.64 7.84 2.43
CA THR A 172 -17.87 7.25 2.99
C THR A 172 -17.56 6.46 4.26
N GLY A 173 -18.21 6.79 5.38
CA GLY A 173 -18.11 6.03 6.63
C GLY A 173 -16.70 5.97 7.25
N ALA A 174 -15.80 6.90 6.90
CA ALA A 174 -14.44 6.90 7.41
C ALA A 174 -14.34 7.53 8.81
N ARG A 175 -13.35 7.10 9.59
CA ARG A 175 -13.01 7.69 10.89
C ARG A 175 -11.62 8.31 10.84
N ALA A 176 -11.49 9.57 11.24
CA ALA A 176 -10.22 10.27 11.38
C ALA A 176 -10.07 10.91 12.77
N ARG A 177 -8.88 10.90 13.38
CA ARG A 177 -8.66 11.69 14.61
C ARG A 177 -8.30 13.13 14.27
N ILE A 178 -7.30 13.33 13.41
CA ILE A 178 -6.81 14.66 13.02
C ILE A 178 -6.79 14.76 11.49
N VAL A 179 -7.35 15.86 10.97
CA VAL A 179 -7.31 16.21 9.55
C VAL A 179 -6.74 17.62 9.43
N ASN A 180 -5.55 17.74 8.84
CA ASN A 180 -4.85 19.00 8.64
C ASN A 180 -4.63 19.29 7.15
N GLY A 181 -5.17 20.40 6.64
CA GLY A 181 -4.91 20.88 5.28
C GLY A 181 -5.41 19.93 4.18
N ALA A 182 -6.36 19.05 4.48
CA ALA A 182 -6.90 18.12 3.51
C ALA A 182 -7.91 18.81 2.58
N ARG A 183 -7.93 18.39 1.31
CA ARG A 183 -8.95 18.80 0.34
C ARG A 183 -9.83 17.61 0.02
N VAL A 184 -11.13 17.70 0.32
CA VAL A 184 -12.09 16.62 0.10
C VAL A 184 -13.29 17.10 -0.73
N ARG A 185 -13.71 16.38 -1.77
CA ARG A 185 -14.89 16.81 -2.56
C ARG A 185 -16.20 16.40 -1.88
N VAL A 186 -16.36 15.13 -1.50
CA VAL A 186 -17.59 14.63 -0.87
C VAL A 186 -17.25 13.82 0.37
N VAL A 187 -17.98 14.07 1.46
CA VAL A 187 -17.91 13.33 2.72
C VAL A 187 -19.31 12.88 3.14
N THR A 188 -19.50 11.58 3.34
CA THR A 188 -20.76 10.99 3.80
C THR A 188 -20.52 10.13 5.03
N GLY A 189 -21.21 10.42 6.15
CA GLY A 189 -21.18 9.58 7.35
C GLY A 189 -19.81 9.47 8.04
N ALA A 190 -18.91 10.44 7.85
CA ALA A 190 -17.59 10.40 8.46
C ALA A 190 -17.61 10.88 9.91
N ARG A 191 -16.69 10.36 10.72
CA ARG A 191 -16.44 10.84 12.10
C ARG A 191 -15.03 11.41 12.18
N VAL A 192 -14.89 12.67 12.59
CA VAL A 192 -13.60 13.35 12.71
C VAL A 192 -13.48 14.06 14.05
N SER A 193 -12.37 13.89 14.79
CA SER A 193 -12.21 14.61 16.06
C SER A 193 -11.78 16.07 15.83
N VAL A 194 -10.69 16.29 15.10
CA VAL A 194 -10.12 17.63 14.89
C VAL A 194 -9.89 17.90 13.40
N VAL A 195 -10.34 19.06 12.94
CA VAL A 195 -10.13 19.56 11.58
C VAL A 195 -9.48 20.93 11.60
N THR A 196 -8.32 21.05 10.95
CA THR A 196 -7.58 22.31 10.81
C THR A 196 -7.31 22.59 9.34
N GLY A 197 -7.73 23.75 8.82
CA GLY A 197 -7.38 24.19 7.47
C GLY A 197 -7.90 23.31 6.32
N ALA A 198 -8.92 22.46 6.56
CA ALA A 198 -9.45 21.58 5.54
C ALA A 198 -10.44 22.31 4.62
N ARG A 199 -10.47 21.92 3.34
CA ARG A 199 -11.47 22.41 2.38
C ARG A 199 -12.36 21.25 1.94
N VAL A 200 -13.67 21.35 2.18
CA VAL A 200 -14.63 20.31 1.82
C VAL A 200 -15.74 20.89 0.93
N ARG A 201 -16.12 20.21 -0.17
CA ARG A 201 -17.22 20.73 -1.02
C ARG A 201 -18.60 20.35 -0.49
N VAL A 202 -18.82 19.07 -0.19
CA VAL A 202 -20.11 18.54 0.27
C VAL A 202 -19.91 17.65 1.49
N VAL A 203 -20.73 17.88 2.52
CA VAL A 203 -20.75 17.11 3.76
C VAL A 203 -22.18 16.65 4.05
N THR A 204 -22.36 15.34 4.20
CA THR A 204 -23.65 14.73 4.55
C THR A 204 -23.49 13.80 5.75
N GLY A 205 -24.21 14.03 6.84
CA GLY A 205 -24.24 13.12 8.00
C GLY A 205 -22.90 12.97 8.73
N ALA A 206 -21.99 13.95 8.63
CA ALA A 206 -20.69 13.89 9.30
C ALA A 206 -20.77 14.38 10.75
N ARG A 207 -19.96 13.79 11.63
CA ARG A 207 -19.77 14.24 13.02
C ARG A 207 -18.35 14.77 13.19
N VAL A 208 -18.21 16.02 13.61
CA VAL A 208 -16.92 16.68 13.83
C VAL A 208 -16.86 17.29 15.24
N SER A 209 -15.81 17.04 16.01
CA SER A 209 -15.72 17.57 17.39
C SER A 209 -15.12 18.97 17.47
N VAL A 210 -14.08 19.28 16.70
CA VAL A 210 -13.40 20.58 16.71
C VAL A 210 -13.07 21.00 15.28
N VAL A 211 -13.38 22.25 14.95
CA VAL A 211 -13.08 22.86 13.65
C VAL A 211 -12.36 24.19 13.84
N THR A 212 -11.25 24.36 13.12
CA THR A 212 -10.46 25.60 13.07
C THR A 212 -10.03 25.90 11.63
N GLY A 213 -10.45 27.04 11.07
CA GLY A 213 -10.05 27.47 9.73
C GLY A 213 -10.42 26.50 8.59
N ALA A 214 -11.43 25.65 8.78
CA ALA A 214 -11.93 24.75 7.74
C ALA A 214 -13.10 25.40 6.98
N ARG A 215 -13.22 25.14 5.68
CA ARG A 215 -14.32 25.67 4.84
C ARG A 215 -15.16 24.54 4.27
N ALA A 216 -16.49 24.69 4.28
CA ALA A 216 -17.44 23.76 3.67
C ALA A 216 -18.48 24.49 2.80
N ARG A 217 -18.74 24.01 1.57
CA ARG A 217 -19.72 24.67 0.68
C ARG A 217 -21.18 24.21 0.91
N VAL A 218 -21.40 22.92 1.11
CA VAL A 218 -22.73 22.35 1.31
C VAL A 218 -22.68 21.40 2.51
N VAL A 219 -23.60 21.59 3.45
CA VAL A 219 -23.66 20.82 4.70
C VAL A 219 -25.10 20.37 4.96
N THR A 220 -25.32 19.06 5.07
CA THR A 220 -26.64 18.48 5.35
C THR A 220 -26.53 17.44 6.47
N GLY A 221 -27.29 17.60 7.55
CA GLY A 221 -27.31 16.65 8.67
C GLY A 221 -25.96 16.46 9.38
N ALA A 222 -25.04 17.43 9.29
CA ALA A 222 -23.76 17.37 9.98
C ALA A 222 -23.85 18.00 11.37
N ARG A 223 -23.10 17.46 12.34
CA ARG A 223 -22.93 18.04 13.68
C ARG A 223 -21.48 18.47 13.88
N ALA A 224 -21.25 19.72 14.25
CA ALA A 224 -19.92 20.26 14.52
C ALA A 224 -19.92 21.20 15.74
N ARG A 225 -18.90 21.10 16.60
CA ARG A 225 -18.58 22.13 17.60
C ARG A 225 -17.43 22.99 17.05
N ILE A 226 -17.70 24.28 16.84
CA ILE A 226 -16.78 25.23 16.22
C ILE A 226 -16.04 25.96 17.33
N VAL A 227 -14.71 26.04 17.26
CA VAL A 227 -13.89 26.64 18.32
C VAL A 227 -13.17 27.92 17.84
N ASN A 228 -13.04 28.14 16.52
CA ASN A 228 -12.67 29.44 15.92
C ASN A 228 -12.92 29.42 14.39
N GLY A 229 -13.44 30.52 13.80
CA GLY A 229 -14.01 30.66 12.43
C GLY A 229 -13.17 30.16 11.24
N ALA A 230 -13.69 30.04 10.01
CA ALA A 230 -14.78 30.77 9.36
C ALA A 230 -15.64 29.87 8.44
N ARG A 231 -16.85 30.38 8.11
CA ARG A 231 -17.91 29.86 7.22
C ARG A 231 -17.44 28.88 6.11
#